data_AF-A0A7V6RP12-F1
#
_entry.id   AF-A0A7V6RP12-F1
#
_cell.length_a   1.000
_cell.length_b   1.000
_cell.length_c   1.000
_cell.angle_alpha   90.00
_cell.angle_beta   90.00
_cell.angle_gamma   90.00
#
_symmetry.space_group_name_H-M   'P 1'
#
loop_
_entity.id
_entity.type
_entity.pdbx_description
1 polymer ?
#
loop_
_entity_poly.entity_id
_entity_poly.type
_entity_poly.pdbx_seq_one_letter_code
_entity_poly.pdbx_strand_id
1 'polypeptide(L)' 'MEKSARTAINDSFKELLQRKSLDKITVKEICEHCGVNRQTFYYYYMDKMHVFKYIVLNELSRDVA' A
#
# COMPACT_ATOMS: atom_id res chain seq x y z
N MET A 1 12.05 -14.71 -5.78
CA MET A 1 12.39 -13.45 -5.08
C MET A 1 11.31 -13.16 -4.08
N GLU A 2 11.66 -13.10 -2.80
CA GLU A 2 10.74 -12.72 -1.73
C GLU A 2 10.34 -11.25 -1.94
N LYS A 3 9.03 -10.97 -2.12
CA LYS A 3 8.56 -9.59 -2.19
C LYS A 3 8.78 -8.96 -0.81
N SER A 4 9.41 -7.79 -0.75
CA SER A 4 9.51 -7.05 0.52
C SER A 4 8.11 -6.75 1.07
N ALA A 5 7.96 -6.70 2.39
CA ALA A 5 6.68 -6.36 3.02
C ALA A 5 6.12 -5.01 2.52
N ARG A 6 7.00 -4.03 2.22
CA ARG A 6 6.60 -2.76 1.56
C ARG A 6 5.95 -3.00 0.20
N THR A 7 6.54 -3.85 -0.64
CA THR A 7 6.00 -4.22 -1.96
C THR A 7 4.65 -4.93 -1.83
N ALA A 8 4.54 -5.87 -0.88
CA ALA A 8 3.29 -6.59 -0.63
C ALA A 8 2.15 -5.64 -0.19
N ILE A 9 2.45 -4.66 0.68
CA ILE A 9 1.50 -3.62 1.09
C ILE A 9 1.07 -2.76 -0.10
N ASN A 10 2.02 -2.32 -0.94
CA ASN A 10 1.71 -1.48 -2.11
C ASN A 10 0.84 -2.20 -3.14
N ASP A 11 1.18 -3.44 -3.48
CA ASP A 11 0.43 -4.24 -4.44
C ASP A 11 -0.99 -4.50 -3.93
N SER A 12 -1.13 -4.92 -2.67
CA SER A 12 -2.42 -5.12 -2.02
C SER A 12 -3.27 -3.86 -2.01
N PHE A 13 -2.68 -2.71 -1.72
CA PHE A 13 -3.40 -1.44 -1.73
C PHE A 13 -3.89 -1.06 -3.13
N LYS A 14 -3.09 -1.28 -4.18
CA LYS A 14 -3.51 -1.05 -5.58
C LYS A 14 -4.67 -1.96 -5.97
N GLU A 15 -4.61 -3.24 -5.62
CA GLU A 15 -5.69 -4.20 -5.90
C GLU A 15 -6.99 -3.83 -5.17
N LEU A 16 -6.90 -3.33 -3.93
CA LEU A 16 -8.07 -2.85 -3.19
C LEU A 16 -8.67 -1.58 -3.82
N LEU A 17 -7.83 -0.66 -4.31
CA LEU A 17 -8.27 0.56 -5.01
C LEU A 17 -9.01 0.25 -6.32
N GLN A 18 -8.73 -0.86 -6.98
CA GLN A 18 -9.49 -1.31 -8.15
C GLN A 18 -10.90 -1.78 -7.80
N ARG A 19 -11.16 -2.14 -6.53
CA ARG A 19 -12.43 -2.72 -6.08
C ARG A 19 -13.30 -1.75 -5.28
N LYS A 20 -12.70 -0.76 -4.62
CA LYS A 20 -13.43 0.21 -3.78
C LYS A 20 -12.70 1.55 -3.69
N SER A 21 -13.45 2.60 -3.36
CA SER A 21 -12.89 3.94 -3.17
C SER A 21 -11.96 4.00 -1.96
N LEU A 22 -10.98 4.92 -2.02
CA LEU A 22 -9.94 5.11 -1.01
C LEU A 22 -10.48 5.30 0.41
N ASP A 23 -11.60 6.00 0.58
CA ASP A 23 -12.24 6.25 1.89
C ASP A 23 -12.76 4.97 2.56
N LYS A 24 -13.07 3.94 1.77
CA LYS A 24 -13.57 2.64 2.25
C LYS A 24 -12.47 1.64 2.59
N ILE A 25 -11.23 1.90 2.16
CA ILE A 25 -10.09 1.03 2.47
C ILE A 25 -9.63 1.29 3.91
N THR A 26 -9.33 0.22 4.65
CA THR A 26 -8.78 0.31 6.01
C THR A 26 -7.41 -0.33 6.10
N VAL A 27 -6.58 0.10 7.06
CA VAL A 27 -5.27 -0.52 7.32
C VAL A 27 -5.41 -2.00 7.63
N LYS A 28 -6.46 -2.39 8.37
CA LYS A 28 -6.78 -3.78 8.69
C LYS A 28 -6.91 -4.61 7.41
N GLU A 29 -7.72 -4.14 6.46
CA GLU A 29 -8.00 -4.86 5.23
C GLU A 29 -6.76 -5.00 4.34
N ILE A 30 -5.93 -3.94 4.26
CA ILE A 30 -4.65 -4.00 3.53
C ILE A 30 -3.75 -5.10 4.11
N CYS A 31 -3.60 -5.11 5.45
CA CYS A 31 -2.79 -6.08 6.18
C CYS A 31 -3.30 -7.51 5.96
N GLU A 32 -4.61 -7.74 6.11
CA GLU A 32 -5.24 -9.05 5.89
C GLU A 32 -5.06 -9.54 4.45
N HIS A 33 -5.20 -8.65 3.47
CA HIS A 33 -5.09 -9.01 2.06
C HIS A 33 -3.67 -9.39 1.63
N CYS A 34 -2.63 -8.79 2.23
CA CYS A 34 -1.22 -9.14 1.93
C CYS A 34 -0.56 -10.09 2.94
N GLY A 35 -1.26 -10.52 3.99
CA GLY A 35 -0.70 -11.38 5.03
C GLY A 35 0.37 -10.71 5.90
N VAL A 36 0.39 -9.37 5.96
CA VAL A 36 1.35 -8.59 6.77
C VAL A 36 0.68 -8.16 8.06
N ASN A 37 1.38 -8.22 9.19
CA ASN A 37 0.84 -7.73 10.46
C ASN A 37 0.85 -6.18 10.53
N ARG A 38 0.03 -5.60 11.42
CA ARG A 38 -0.07 -4.13 11.55
C ARG A 38 1.23 -3.45 11.98
N GLN A 39 2.06 -4.08 12.81
CA GLN A 39 3.32 -3.50 13.24
C GLN A 39 4.27 -3.30 12.03
N THR A 40 4.34 -4.30 11.15
CA THR A 40 5.08 -4.22 9.89
C THR A 40 4.47 -3.20 8.94
N PHE A 41 3.15 -3.05 8.88
CA PHE A 41 2.52 -1.95 8.13
C PHE A 41 3.00 -0.58 8.65
N TYR A 42 2.88 -0.36 9.97
CA TYR A 42 3.22 0.91 10.60
C TYR A 42 4.72 1.24 10.59
N TYR A 43 5.58 0.22 10.40
CA TYR A 43 7.00 0.43 10.13
C TYR A 43 7.24 1.19 8.80
N TYR A 44 6.42 0.95 7.78
CA TYR A 44 6.57 1.58 6.47
C TYR A 44 5.67 2.79 6.25
N TYR A 45 4.46 2.79 6.82
CA TYR A 45 3.42 3.75 6.51
C TYR A 45 2.67 4.20 7.76
N MET A 46 2.33 5.48 7.84
CA MET A 46 1.61 6.04 9.00
C MET A 46 0.12 5.68 8.93
N ASP A 47 -0.45 5.66 7.73
CA ASP A 47 -1.84 5.35 7.44
C ASP A 47 -2.01 5.03 5.94
N LYS A 48 -3.25 4.78 5.50
CA LYS A 48 -3.57 4.53 4.09
C LYS A 48 -3.27 5.72 3.15
N MET A 49 -3.33 6.95 3.65
CA MET A 49 -3.01 8.14 2.85
C MET A 49 -1.50 8.24 2.60
N HIS A 50 -0.68 7.83 3.56
CA HIS A 50 0.77 7.73 3.36
C HIS A 50 1.10 6.68 2.29
N VAL A 51 0.43 5.52 2.28
CA VAL A 51 0.57 4.51 1.21
C VAL A 51 0.22 5.12 -0.16
N PHE A 52 -0.93 5.78 -0.25
CA PHE A 52 -1.39 6.42 -1.49
C PHE A 52 -0.39 7.44 -2.03
N LYS A 53 0.04 8.39 -1.17
CA LYS A 53 1.04 9.41 -1.54
C LYS A 53 2.35 8.76 -1.99
N TYR A 54 2.81 7.75 -1.29
CA TYR A 54 4.03 7.02 -1.64
C TYR A 54 3.92 6.41 -3.05
N ILE A 55 2.83 5.70 -3.35
CA ILE A 55 2.63 5.07 -4.66
C ILE A 55 2.58 6.13 -5.77
N VAL A 56 1.78 7.18 -5.60
CA VAL A 56 1.64 8.25 -6.60
C VAL A 56 2.97 8.93 -6.88
N LEU A 57 3.72 9.31 -5.84
CA LEU A 57 5.04 9.92 -6.02
C LEU A 57 6.03 8.98 -6.71
N ASN A 58 6.00 7.68 -6.38
CA ASN A 58 6.89 6.69 -7.01
C ASN A 58 6.56 6.41 -8.47
N GLU A 59 5.29 6.51 -8.87
CA GLU A 59 4.88 6.35 -10.28
C GLU A 59 5.20 7.60 -11.09
N LEU A 60 4.88 8.79 -10.57
CA LEU A 60 5.22 10.05 -11.22
C LEU A 60 6.73 10.21 -11.45
N SER A 61 7.56 9.77 -10.50
CA SER A 61 9.02 9.82 -10.68
C SER A 61 9.56 8.87 -11.75
N ARG A 62 8.82 7.82 -12.14
CA ARG A 62 9.25 6.90 -13.21
C ARG A 62 8.96 7.44 -14.58
N ASP A 63 7.88 8.20 -14.74
CA ASP A 63 7.47 8.72 -16.04
C ASP A 63 8.29 9.95 -16.49
N VAL A 64 9.11 10.51 -15.59
CA VAL A 64 9.99 11.67 -15.84
C VAL A 64 11.44 11.25 -16.13
N ALA A 65 11.75 9.94 -16.13
CA ALA A 65 13.08 9.38 -16.40
C ALA A 65 13.10 8.58 -17.71
#